data_AF-A0ABC9WRP7-F1
#
_entry.id   AF-A0ABC9WRP7-F1
#
_cell.length_a   1.000
_cell.length_b   1.000
_cell.length_c   1.000
_cell.angle_alpha   90.00
_cell.angle_beta   90.00
_cell.angle_gamma   90.00
#
_symmetry.space_group_name_H-M   'P 1'
#
loop_
_entity.id
_entity.type
_entity.pdbx_description
1 polymer ?
#
loop_
_entity_poly.entity_id
_entity_poly.type
_entity_poly.pdbx_seq_one_letter_code
_entity_poly.pdbx_strand_id
1 'polypeptide(L)'
;MAELGKKYCVYCLAEVSSLRFRCTECADIELCPDCFSAGAEIGPHRRWHGYQLVDGGRFTLWGAEAEGGWSSREEQLLLDAIEQFGFGNWEDMAAHVGASRTPQEVMEHYVSMVVYPWQPGKSLHP
;
A
#
# COMPACT_ATOMS: atom_id res chain seq x y z
N MET A 1 2.28 -6.74 14.21
CA MET A 1 1.70 -6.30 12.92
C MET A 1 0.25 -6.72 12.91
N ALA A 2 -0.70 -5.79 12.97
CA ALA A 2 -2.10 -6.16 12.92
C ALA A 2 -2.39 -6.65 11.49
N GLU A 3 -2.51 -7.97 11.33
CA GLU A 3 -3.22 -8.56 10.20
C GLU A 3 -4.56 -7.83 10.11
N LEU A 4 -4.69 -6.89 9.17
CA LEU A 4 -5.96 -6.24 8.88
C LEU A 4 -6.86 -7.35 8.35
N GLY A 5 -7.61 -7.97 9.26
CA GLY A 5 -8.45 -9.11 8.95
C GLY A 5 -9.32 -8.83 7.73
N LYS A 6 -9.55 -9.88 6.94
CA LYS A 6 -10.27 -9.79 5.65
C LYS A 6 -11.50 -8.90 5.79
N LYS A 7 -11.62 -7.92 4.90
CA LYS A 7 -12.76 -7.02 4.82
C LYS A 7 -13.67 -7.46 3.69
N TYR A 8 -14.98 -7.32 3.92
CA TYR A 8 -16.01 -7.75 2.98
C TYR A 8 -16.97 -6.59 2.73
N CYS A 9 -17.42 -6.47 1.48
CA CYS A 9 -18.45 -5.52 1.09
C CYS A 9 -19.73 -5.85 1.84
N VAL A 10 -20.30 -4.87 2.53
CA VAL A 10 -21.52 -5.09 3.34
C VAL A 10 -22.75 -5.42 2.50
N TYR A 11 -22.72 -5.12 1.20
CA TYR A 11 -23.85 -5.33 0.30
C TYR A 11 -23.77 -6.67 -0.44
N CYS A 12 -22.69 -6.92 -1.18
CA CYS A 12 -22.54 -8.13 -2.01
C CYS A 12 -21.68 -9.23 -1.38
N LEU A 13 -21.12 -8.99 -0.19
CA LEU A 13 -20.23 -9.92 0.54
C LEU A 13 -18.93 -10.27 -0.19
N ALA A 14 -18.60 -9.59 -1.29
CA ALA A 14 -17.31 -9.72 -1.96
C ALA A 14 -16.16 -9.29 -1.02
N GLU A 15 -15.01 -9.93 -1.14
CA GLU A 15 -13.80 -9.57 -0.39
C GLU A 15 -13.20 -8.26 -0.96
N VAL A 16 -12.87 -7.30 -0.09
CA VAL A 16 -12.50 -5.92 -0.45
C VAL A 16 -11.32 -5.39 0.37
N SER A 17 -10.47 -6.27 0.91
CA SER A 17 -9.33 -5.88 1.75
C SER A 17 -8.33 -5.01 0.98
N SER A 18 -8.19 -5.23 -0.33
CA SER A 18 -7.25 -4.49 -1.17
C SER A 18 -7.76 -3.14 -1.66
N LEU A 19 -9.07 -2.96 -1.83
CA LEU A 19 -9.66 -1.71 -2.32
C LEU A 19 -11.13 -1.63 -1.91
N ARG A 20 -11.48 -0.59 -1.16
CA ARG A 20 -12.86 -0.36 -0.70
C ARG A 20 -13.14 1.09 -0.41
N PHE A 21 -14.42 1.43 -0.41
CA PHE A 21 -14.93 2.71 0.05
C PHE A 21 -15.49 2.55 1.46
N ARG A 22 -14.85 3.20 2.42
CA ARG A 22 -15.32 3.26 3.81
C ARG A 22 -16.20 4.48 3.99
N CYS A 23 -17.41 4.32 4.49
CA CYS A 23 -18.23 5.46 4.88
C CYS A 23 -17.61 6.16 6.11
N THR A 24 -17.54 7.49 6.11
CA THR A 24 -17.02 8.28 7.24
C THR A 24 -18.09 8.64 8.27
N GLU A 25 -19.36 8.38 7.97
CA GLU A 25 -20.51 8.71 8.82
C GLU A 25 -21.13 7.48 9.47
N CYS A 26 -21.03 6.31 8.83
CA CYS A 26 -21.58 5.06 9.32
C CYS A 26 -20.49 4.13 9.84
N ALA A 27 -20.71 3.50 10.99
CA ALA A 27 -19.83 2.46 11.50
C ALA A 27 -19.88 1.21 10.60
N ASP A 28 -18.72 0.62 10.34
CA ASP A 28 -18.55 -0.67 9.66
C ASP A 28 -19.15 -0.79 8.25
N ILE A 29 -19.42 0.33 7.58
CA ILE A 29 -19.83 0.33 6.18
C ILE A 29 -18.59 0.38 5.27
N GLU A 30 -18.32 -0.77 4.65
CA GLU A 30 -17.27 -0.97 3.66
C GLU A 30 -17.95 -1.43 2.36
N LEU A 31 -17.77 -0.70 1.26
CA LEU A 31 -18.35 -1.01 -0.04
C LEU A 31 -17.26 -1.36 -1.06
N CYS A 32 -17.52 -2.35 -1.92
CA CYS A 32 -16.71 -2.55 -3.12
C CYS A 32 -16.96 -1.41 -4.14
N PRO A 33 -16.05 -1.19 -5.11
CA PRO A 33 -16.23 -0.18 -6.14
C PRO A 33 -17.55 -0.29 -6.92
N ASP A 34 -18.01 -1.51 -7.19
CA ASP A 34 -19.25 -1.74 -7.92
C ASP A 34 -20.49 -1.32 -7.11
N CYS A 35 -20.55 -1.68 -5.83
CA CYS A 35 -21.66 -1.30 -4.95
C CYS A 35 -21.66 0.20 -4.63
N PHE A 36 -20.47 0.79 -4.47
CA PHE A 36 -20.34 2.24 -4.32
C PHE A 36 -20.85 2.98 -5.56
N SER A 37 -20.41 2.58 -6.76
CA SER A 37 -20.83 3.23 -8.01
C SER A 37 -22.32 3.03 -8.33
N ALA A 38 -22.90 1.90 -7.95
CA ALA A 38 -24.34 1.64 -8.01
C ALA A 38 -25.16 2.46 -6.99
N GLY A 39 -24.52 3.14 -6.03
CA GLY A 39 -25.20 3.91 -4.99
C GLY A 39 -25.93 3.04 -3.97
N ALA A 40 -25.35 1.90 -3.60
CA ALA A 40 -25.93 0.98 -2.63
C ALA A 40 -26.21 1.67 -1.28
N GLU A 41 -27.42 1.52 -0.77
CA GLU A 41 -27.86 2.03 0.54
C GLU A 41 -28.28 0.86 1.43
N ILE A 42 -27.91 0.90 2.71
CA ILE A 42 -28.25 -0.16 3.68
C ILE A 42 -28.52 0.42 5.07
N GLY A 43 -29.69 0.14 5.62
CA GLY A 43 -30.10 0.70 6.91
C GLY A 43 -30.02 2.23 6.94
N PRO A 44 -29.25 2.84 7.87
CA PRO A 44 -29.09 4.30 7.94
C PRO A 44 -28.08 4.85 6.92
N HIS A 45 -27.34 4.00 6.22
CA HIS A 45 -26.35 4.43 5.23
C HIS A 45 -27.02 5.04 4.00
N ARG A 46 -26.51 6.19 3.54
CA ARG A 46 -26.96 6.87 2.33
C ARG A 46 -25.82 7.14 1.38
N ARG A 47 -26.13 7.10 0.07
CA ARG A 47 -25.15 7.27 -1.01
C ARG A 47 -24.46 8.64 -1.04
N TRP A 48 -25.00 9.62 -0.32
CA TRP A 48 -24.48 10.98 -0.22
C TRP A 48 -23.63 11.23 1.03
N HIS A 49 -23.40 10.22 1.87
CA HIS A 49 -22.45 10.34 2.98
C HIS A 49 -21.03 10.56 2.47
N GLY A 50 -20.16 11.08 3.34
CA GLY A 50 -18.72 11.10 3.11
C GLY A 50 -18.13 9.69 3.01
N TYR A 51 -17.09 9.53 2.19
CA TYR A 51 -16.34 8.29 2.04
C TYR A 51 -14.84 8.54 2.05
N GLN A 52 -14.11 7.55 2.56
CA GLN A 52 -12.67 7.43 2.43
C GLN A 52 -12.36 6.25 1.51
N LEU A 53 -11.52 6.49 0.51
CA LEU A 53 -10.94 5.41 -0.28
C LEU A 53 -9.86 4.71 0.57
N VAL A 54 -10.01 3.42 0.79
CA VAL A 54 -8.99 2.60 1.47
C VAL A 54 -8.39 1.65 0.45
N ASP A 55 -7.10 1.86 0.15
CA ASP A 55 -6.30 1.05 -0.75
C ASP A 55 -5.30 0.20 0.03
N GLY A 56 -4.98 -0.98 -0.51
CA GLY A 56 -4.05 -1.95 0.08
C GLY A 56 -2.57 -1.60 -0.08
N GLY A 57 -2.25 -0.38 -0.51
CA GLY A 57 -0.88 0.09 -0.72
C GLY A 57 -0.34 -0.23 -2.12
N ARG A 58 -1.20 -0.26 -3.14
CA ARG A 58 -0.84 -0.54 -4.54
C ARG A 58 -0.35 0.69 -5.30
N PHE A 59 -0.53 1.88 -4.75
CA PHE A 59 -0.04 3.13 -5.33
C PHE A 59 1.45 3.34 -5.02
N THR A 60 2.15 4.13 -5.85
CA THR A 60 3.55 4.52 -5.63
C THR A 60 3.63 5.77 -4.75
N LEU A 61 4.53 5.79 -3.76
CA LEU A 61 4.67 6.95 -2.86
C LEU A 61 5.33 8.16 -3.56
N TRP A 62 6.26 7.88 -4.48
CA TRP A 62 7.12 8.90 -5.09
C TRP A 62 6.64 9.35 -6.47
N GLY A 63 5.36 9.11 -6.80
CA GLY A 63 4.75 9.45 -8.08
C GLY A 63 4.93 8.39 -9.16
N ALA A 64 4.37 8.63 -10.34
CA ALA A 64 4.41 7.69 -11.47
C ALA A 64 5.81 7.56 -12.09
N GLU A 65 6.69 8.52 -11.81
CA GLU A 65 8.08 8.57 -12.31
C GLU A 65 9.07 7.88 -11.36
N ALA A 66 8.59 7.37 -10.21
CA ALA A 66 9.42 6.64 -9.27
C ALA A 66 10.06 5.41 -9.92
N GLU A 67 11.39 5.35 -9.91
CA GLU A 67 12.15 4.27 -10.52
C GLU A 67 11.72 2.90 -9.96
N GLY A 68 11.61 1.90 -10.84
CA GLY A 68 11.34 0.52 -10.44
C GLY A 68 9.91 0.20 -10.02
N GLY A 69 8.98 1.17 -10.00
CA GLY A 69 7.56 0.92 -9.76
C GLY A 69 7.25 0.36 -8.36
N TRP A 70 7.98 0.81 -7.34
CA TRP A 70 7.79 0.39 -5.95
C TRP A 70 6.44 0.85 -5.40
N SER A 71 5.63 -0.11 -4.98
CA SER A 71 4.36 0.18 -4.34
C SER A 71 4.56 0.61 -2.89
N SER A 72 3.68 1.45 -2.36
CA SER A 72 3.71 1.88 -0.95
C SER A 72 3.71 0.71 0.03
N ARG A 73 3.11 -0.43 -0.34
CA ARG A 73 3.19 -1.66 0.44
C ARG A 73 4.59 -2.28 0.43
N GLU A 74 5.25 -2.34 -0.73
CA GLU A 74 6.64 -2.82 -0.82
C GLU A 74 7.58 -1.90 -0.02
N GLU A 75 7.37 -0.57 -0.09
CA GLU A 75 8.14 0.42 0.69
C GLU A 75 7.97 0.20 2.19
N GLN A 76 6.73 -0.02 2.65
CA GLN A 76 6.47 -0.32 4.05
C GLN A 76 7.14 -1.63 4.48
N LEU A 77 7.00 -2.70 3.69
CA LEU A 77 7.60 -4.00 4.00
C LEU A 77 9.13 -3.94 3.99
N LEU A 78 9.72 -3.07 3.17
CA LEU A 78 11.16 -2.84 3.16
C LEU A 78 11.64 -2.23 4.48
N LEU A 79 10.90 -1.25 5.01
CA LEU A 79 11.17 -0.66 6.32
C LEU A 79 10.99 -1.69 7.45
N ASP A 80 9.96 -2.53 7.38
CA ASP A 80 9.76 -3.61 8.35
C ASP A 80 10.89 -4.65 8.27
N ALA A 81 11.38 -4.96 7.07
CA ALA A 81 12.45 -5.93 6.83
C ALA A 81 13.81 -5.44 7.36
N ILE A 82 14.16 -4.16 7.15
CA ILE A 82 15.42 -3.62 7.68
C ILE A 82 15.42 -3.60 9.21
N GLU A 83 14.28 -3.30 9.83
CA GLU A 83 14.14 -3.35 11.30
C GLU A 83 14.27 -4.79 11.85
N GLN A 84 13.78 -5.79 11.11
CA GLN A 84 13.80 -7.19 11.53
C GLN A 84 15.13 -7.90 11.27
N PHE A 85 15.71 -7.73 10.07
CA PHE A 85 16.86 -8.52 9.60
C PHE A 85 18.18 -7.75 9.61
N GLY A 86 18.14 -6.42 9.67
CA GLY A 86 19.31 -5.56 9.69
C GLY A 86 19.93 -5.31 8.31
N PHE A 87 20.73 -4.24 8.22
CA PHE A 87 21.37 -3.81 6.98
C PHE A 87 22.38 -4.84 6.45
N GLY A 88 22.31 -5.13 5.16
CA GLY A 88 23.21 -6.08 4.49
C GLY A 88 22.63 -7.49 4.32
N ASN A 89 21.55 -7.83 5.03
CA ASN A 89 20.89 -9.12 4.89
C ASN A 89 19.83 -9.10 3.75
N TRP A 90 20.28 -8.82 2.54
CA TRP A 90 19.40 -8.56 1.40
C TRP A 90 18.58 -9.76 0.94
N GLU A 91 19.06 -10.99 1.18
CA GLU A 91 18.32 -12.21 0.85
C GLU A 91 17.05 -12.34 1.70
N ASP A 92 17.19 -12.24 3.04
CA ASP A 92 16.04 -12.31 3.95
C ASP A 92 15.13 -11.09 3.78
N MET A 93 15.71 -9.91 3.54
CA MET A 93 14.92 -8.71 3.27
C MET A 93 14.08 -8.82 2.00
N ALA A 94 14.65 -9.31 0.89
CA ALA A 94 13.89 -9.51 -0.35
C ALA A 94 12.79 -10.55 -0.19
N ALA A 95 13.07 -11.65 0.52
CA ALA A 95 12.05 -12.64 0.85
C ALA A 95 10.89 -12.04 1.65
N HIS A 96 11.15 -11.04 2.50
CA HIS A 96 10.13 -10.35 3.30
C HIS A 96 9.31 -9.33 2.49
N VAL A 97 9.96 -8.53 1.63
CA VAL A 97 9.28 -7.54 0.78
C VAL A 97 8.33 -8.24 -0.20
N GLY A 98 8.75 -9.38 -0.74
CA GLY A 98 7.92 -10.26 -1.56
C GLY A 98 8.67 -10.82 -2.77
N ALA A 99 8.08 -11.84 -3.39
CA ALA A 99 8.69 -12.57 -4.51
C ALA A 99 8.88 -11.74 -5.81
N SER A 100 8.37 -10.51 -5.87
CA SER A 100 8.49 -9.60 -7.02
C SER A 100 9.83 -8.87 -7.09
N ARG A 101 10.65 -8.91 -6.03
CA ARG A 101 11.90 -8.15 -5.94
C ARG A 101 13.08 -9.08 -5.65
N THR A 102 14.18 -8.87 -6.36
CA THR A 102 15.44 -9.55 -6.12
C THR A 102 16.21 -8.88 -4.97
N PRO A 103 17.13 -9.61 -4.29
CA PRO A 103 18.01 -9.02 -3.29
C PRO A 103 18.80 -7.81 -3.80
N GLN A 104 19.21 -7.84 -5.06
CA GLN A 104 19.92 -6.74 -5.69
C GLN A 104 19.03 -5.50 -5.85
N GLU A 105 17.81 -5.65 -6.38
CA GLU A 105 16.86 -4.53 -6.52
C GLU A 105 16.50 -3.92 -5.17
N VAL A 106 16.33 -4.76 -4.14
CA VAL A 106 16.04 -4.32 -2.76
C VAL A 106 17.19 -3.49 -2.18
N MET A 107 18.42 -3.97 -2.36
CA MET A 107 19.62 -3.24 -1.93
C MET A 107 19.73 -1.90 -2.64
N GLU A 108 19.64 -1.90 -3.98
CA GLU A 108 19.79 -0.70 -4.81
C GLU A 108 18.74 0.35 -4.44
N HIS A 109 17.48 -0.05 -4.30
CA HIS A 109 16.38 0.83 -3.92
C HIS A 109 16.53 1.39 -2.50
N TYR A 110 16.86 0.54 -1.52
CA TYR A 110 17.07 1.01 -0.15
C TYR A 110 18.20 2.06 -0.09
N VAL A 111 19.32 1.80 -0.78
CA VAL A 111 20.46 2.72 -0.80
C VAL A 111 20.11 4.03 -1.51
N SER A 112 19.44 3.97 -2.66
CA SER A 112 19.11 5.16 -3.43
C SER A 112 18.04 6.04 -2.76
N MET A 113 17.00 5.44 -2.17
CA MET A 113 15.85 6.18 -1.66
C MET A 113 15.96 6.52 -0.17
N VAL A 114 16.53 5.62 0.63
CA VAL A 114 16.53 5.76 2.11
C VAL A 114 17.87 6.29 2.62
N VAL A 115 19.00 5.83 2.07
CA VAL A 115 20.33 6.23 2.53
C VAL A 115 20.80 7.53 1.86
N TYR A 116 20.54 7.67 0.55
CA TYR A 116 20.87 8.86 -0.22
C TYR A 116 19.62 9.54 -0.79
N PRO A 117 18.67 9.96 0.06
CA PRO A 117 17.45 10.59 -0.42
C PRO A 117 17.81 11.73 -1.37
N TRP A 118 17.24 11.64 -2.57
CA TRP A 118 17.44 12.56 -3.68
C TRP A 118 17.58 14.02 -3.20
N GLN A 119 18.70 14.67 -3.55
CA GLN A 119 18.89 16.11 -3.35
C GLN A 119 18.71 16.82 -4.69
N PRO A 120 17.84 17.84 -4.78
CA PRO A 120 17.73 18.63 -5.99
C PRO A 120 19.09 19.26 -6.33
N GLY A 121 19.63 18.91 -7.50
CA GLY A 121 20.85 19.52 -8.04
C GLY A 121 22.18 18.83 -7.73
N LYS A 122 22.19 17.63 -7.14
CA LYS A 122 23.42 16.80 -7.09
C LYS A 122 23.31 15.63 -8.07
N SER A 123 24.10 15.70 -9.14
CA SER A 123 24.35 14.56 -10.02
C SER A 123 24.96 13.42 -9.20
N LEU A 124 24.25 12.29 -9.11
CA LEU A 124 24.77 11.05 -8.54
C LEU A 124 25.76 10.41 -9.53
N HIS A 125 26.97 10.93 -9.68
CA HIS A 125 28.16 10.19 -10.16
C HIS A 125 29.43 11.01 -9.85
N PRO A 126 30.54 10.38 -9.43
CA PRO A 126 31.87 10.87 -9.77
C PRO A 126 32.18 10.66 -11.25
#